data_AF-A0A1Y1KTX9-F1
#
_entry.id   AF-A0A1Y1KTX9-F1
#
_cell.length_a   1.000
_cell.length_b   1.000
_cell.length_c   1.000
_cell.angle_alpha   90.00
_cell.angle_beta   90.00
_cell.angle_gamma   90.00
#
_symmetry.space_group_name_H-M   'P 1'
#
loop_
_entity.id
_entity.type
_entity.pdbx_description
1 polymer ?
#
loop_
_entity_poly.entity_id
_entity_poly.type
_entity_poly.pdbx_seq_one_letter_code
_entity_poly.pdbx_strand_id
1 'polypeptide(L)'
;GELGKLKELCKTVQNNITRSYDKNAARYNLRRRPLVFEVGQTVWKRNKVVSDGGNYFAAKLAPVYVKCRVIRKLSDNVYELESFHDRKRLGNWHIQDLKKD
;
A
#
# COMPACT_ATOMS: atom_id res chain seq x y z
N GLY A 1 30.44 -30.50 -22.24
CA GLY A 1 31.38 -29.65 -21.48
C GLY A 1 30.68 -28.95 -20.34
N GLU A 2 31.39 -28.60 -19.27
CA GLU A 2 30.86 -27.98 -18.05
C GLU A 2 30.03 -26.72 -18.29
N LEU A 3 30.37 -25.91 -19.31
CA LEU A 3 29.58 -24.74 -19.73
C LEU A 3 28.15 -25.09 -20.18
N GLY A 4 27.92 -26.27 -20.75
CA GLY A 4 26.59 -26.74 -21.14
C GLY A 4 25.73 -27.05 -19.91
N LYS A 5 26.32 -27.71 -18.90
CA LYS A 5 25.66 -28.04 -17.63
C LYS A 5 25.27 -26.79 -16.85
N LEU A 6 26.14 -25.76 -16.84
CA LEU A 6 25.85 -24.50 -16.16
C LEU A 6 24.67 -23.75 -16.83
N LYS A 7 24.61 -23.72 -18.16
CA LYS A 7 23.47 -23.12 -18.89
C LYS A 7 22.16 -23.83 -18.60
N GLU A 8 22.17 -25.16 -18.55
CA GLU A 8 20.97 -25.93 -18.20
C GLU A 8 20.52 -25.70 -16.75
N LEU A 9 21.47 -25.60 -15.82
CA LEU A 9 21.17 -25.26 -14.43
C LEU A 9 20.54 -23.87 -14.33
N CYS A 10 21.11 -22.85 -14.98
CA CYS A 10 20.54 -21.50 -15.01
C CYS A 10 19.13 -21.50 -15.61
N LYS A 11 18.90 -22.24 -16.70
CA LYS A 11 17.57 -22.36 -17.32
C LYS A 11 16.56 -23.01 -16.37
N THR A 12 16.99 -24.03 -15.63
CA THR A 12 16.15 -24.71 -14.64
C THR A 12 15.77 -23.78 -13.49
N VAL A 13 16.74 -23.01 -12.98
CA VAL A 13 16.49 -21.99 -11.94
C VAL A 13 15.51 -20.93 -12.44
N GLN A 14 15.72 -20.41 -13.66
CA GLN A 14 14.83 -19.41 -14.26
C GLN A 14 13.38 -19.93 -14.36
N ASN A 15 13.21 -21.16 -14.86
CA ASN A 15 11.90 -21.80 -14.98
C ASN A 15 11.23 -21.98 -13.62
N ASN A 16 11.99 -22.35 -12.58
CA ASN A 16 11.47 -22.52 -11.23
C ASN A 16 11.02 -21.19 -10.63
N ILE A 17 11.77 -20.10 -10.86
CA ILE A 17 11.40 -18.74 -10.43
C ILE A 17 10.09 -18.33 -11.11
N THR A 18 9.99 -18.46 -12.43
CA THR A 18 8.77 -18.12 -13.18
C THR A 18 7.57 -18.92 -12.69
N ARG A 19 7.71 -20.24 -12.55
CA ARG A 19 6.62 -21.10 -12.06
C ARG A 19 6.18 -20.74 -10.65
N SER A 20 7.12 -20.38 -9.78
CA SER A 20 6.82 -19.90 -8.43
C SER A 20 6.06 -18.57 -8.47
N TYR A 21 6.50 -17.63 -9.31
CA TYR A 21 5.82 -16.36 -9.52
C TYR A 21 4.38 -16.56 -9.97
N ASP A 22 4.14 -17.37 -11.01
CA ASP A 22 2.79 -17.59 -11.57
C ASP A 22 1.83 -18.21 -10.55
N LYS A 23 2.30 -19.23 -9.81
CA LYS A 23 1.51 -19.88 -8.75
C LYS A 23 1.12 -18.90 -7.65
N ASN A 24 2.03 -18.03 -7.27
CA ASN A 24 1.79 -17.04 -6.23
C ASN A 24 0.91 -15.90 -6.75
N ALA A 25 1.15 -15.41 -7.97
CA ALA A 25 0.40 -14.33 -8.60
C ALA A 25 -1.10 -14.63 -8.65
N ALA A 26 -1.50 -15.84 -9.04
CA ALA A 26 -2.90 -16.25 -9.06
C ALA A 26 -3.58 -16.10 -7.69
N ARG A 27 -2.91 -16.49 -6.60
CA ARG A 27 -3.45 -16.42 -5.23
C ARG A 27 -3.47 -14.99 -4.69
N TYR A 28 -2.41 -14.22 -4.93
CA TYR A 28 -2.30 -12.83 -4.47
C TYR A 28 -3.22 -11.89 -5.25
N ASN A 29 -3.35 -12.06 -6.56
CA ASN A 29 -4.20 -11.22 -7.40
C ASN A 29 -5.70 -11.44 -7.13
N LEU A 30 -6.13 -12.67 -6.82
CA LEU A 30 -7.55 -12.98 -6.56
C LEU A 30 -8.13 -12.18 -5.38
N ARG A 31 -7.29 -11.77 -4.42
CA ARG A 31 -7.71 -11.00 -3.23
C ARG A 31 -7.36 -9.51 -3.32
N ARG A 32 -6.74 -9.06 -4.41
CA ARG A 32 -6.50 -7.63 -4.62
C ARG A 32 -7.83 -6.95 -4.94
N ARG A 33 -8.26 -6.03 -4.06
CA ARG A 33 -9.30 -5.08 -4.42
C ARG A 33 -8.74 -4.16 -5.51
N PRO A 34 -9.47 -3.91 -6.61
CA PRO A 34 -9.05 -2.97 -7.66
C PRO A 34 -9.25 -1.51 -7.21
N LEU A 35 -8.94 -1.22 -5.95
CA LEU A 35 -8.95 0.14 -5.46
C LEU A 35 -7.67 0.78 -5.99
N VAL A 36 -7.81 1.86 -6.74
CA VAL A 36 -6.71 2.67 -7.23
C VAL A 36 -7.12 4.11 -6.97
N PHE A 37 -6.16 4.93 -6.54
CA PHE A 37 -6.38 6.33 -6.32
C PHE A 37 -5.53 7.17 -7.26
N GLU A 38 -6.12 8.27 -7.74
CA GLU A 38 -5.44 9.23 -8.60
C GLU A 38 -4.78 10.33 -7.77
N VAL A 39 -3.71 10.92 -8.30
CA VAL A 39 -3.09 12.09 -7.69
C VAL A 39 -4.09 13.24 -7.69
N GLY A 40 -4.20 13.93 -6.56
CA GLY A 40 -5.19 14.97 -6.35
C GLY A 40 -6.56 14.45 -5.91
N GLN A 41 -6.80 13.14 -5.88
CA GLN A 41 -8.05 12.57 -5.41
C GLN A 41 -8.20 12.74 -3.89
N THR A 42 -9.43 13.01 -3.46
CA THR A 42 -9.78 13.06 -2.04
C THR A 42 -10.18 11.67 -1.55
N VAL A 43 -9.63 11.26 -0.40
CA VAL A 43 -9.76 9.93 0.17
C VAL A 43 -9.94 10.02 1.68
N TRP A 44 -10.51 8.98 2.28
CA TRP A 44 -10.58 8.84 3.73
C TRP A 44 -9.46 7.92 4.20
N LYS A 45 -8.65 8.40 5.14
CA LYS A 45 -7.57 7.65 5.78
C LYS A 45 -7.99 7.22 7.18
N ARG A 46 -7.70 5.97 7.57
CA ARG A 46 -7.91 5.50 8.93
C ARG A 46 -7.11 6.32 9.94
N ASN A 47 -7.78 6.80 10.98
CA ASN A 47 -7.15 7.59 12.02
C ASN A 47 -6.48 6.66 13.04
N LYS A 48 -5.16 6.80 13.22
CA LYS A 48 -4.35 6.00 14.15
C LYS A 48 -3.75 6.89 15.25
N VAL A 49 -4.61 7.61 15.96
CA VAL A 49 -4.25 8.50 17.06
C VAL A 49 -4.27 7.78 18.40
N VAL A 50 -3.41 8.22 19.33
CA VAL A 50 -3.33 7.72 20.71
C VAL A 50 -3.94 8.77 21.64
N SER A 51 -4.57 8.33 22.74
CA SER A 51 -5.07 9.26 23.76
C SER A 51 -3.92 10.03 24.40
N ASP A 52 -4.17 11.29 24.72
CA ASP A 52 -3.21 12.16 25.38
C ASP A 52 -3.90 12.91 26.51
N GLY A 53 -3.62 12.49 27.75
CA GLY A 53 -4.21 13.08 28.95
C GLY A 53 -3.75 14.51 29.20
N GLY A 54 -2.54 14.89 28.78
CA GLY A 54 -2.04 16.25 28.95
C GLY A 54 -2.78 17.26 28.08
N ASN A 55 -3.26 16.81 26.92
CA ASN A 55 -4.06 17.60 25.99
C ASN A 55 -5.57 17.34 26.12
N TYR A 56 -6.02 16.66 27.19
CA TYR A 56 -7.42 16.27 27.40
C TYR A 56 -8.04 15.54 26.20
N PHE A 57 -7.23 14.75 25.48
CA PHE A 57 -7.61 14.09 24.24
C PHE A 57 -7.84 12.60 24.46
N ALA A 58 -9.04 12.12 24.12
CA ALA A 58 -9.37 10.70 24.15
C ALA A 58 -9.50 10.15 22.72
N ALA A 59 -8.60 9.23 22.32
CA ALA A 59 -8.64 8.63 20.98
C ALA A 59 -9.95 7.88 20.69
N LYS A 60 -10.65 7.41 21.73
CA LYS A 60 -11.97 6.76 21.60
C LYS A 60 -13.05 7.70 21.06
N LEU A 61 -12.91 9.00 21.27
CA LEU A 61 -13.82 10.03 20.78
C LEU A 61 -13.36 10.65 19.45
N ALA A 62 -12.17 10.27 18.97
CA ALA A 62 -11.65 10.80 17.71
C ALA A 62 -12.37 10.15 16.51
N PRO A 63 -12.49 10.87 15.37
CA PRO A 63 -13.02 10.30 14.14
C PRO A 63 -12.22 9.06 13.72
N VAL A 64 -12.92 8.00 13.32
CA VAL A 64 -12.30 6.74 12.87
C VAL A 64 -11.55 6.92 11.54
N TYR A 65 -12.03 7.83 10.69
CA TYR A 65 -11.43 8.19 9.42
C TYR A 65 -11.32 9.71 9.30
N VAL A 66 -10.26 10.17 8.61
CA VAL A 66 -9.99 11.58 8.36
C VAL A 66 -9.85 11.80 6.86
N LYS A 67 -10.39 12.92 6.37
CA LYS A 67 -10.34 13.30 4.95
C LYS A 67 -8.94 13.77 4.59
N CYS A 68 -8.41 13.27 3.49
CA CYS A 68 -7.04 13.51 3.02
C CYS A 68 -7.01 13.61 1.50
N ARG A 69 -5.89 14.10 0.95
CA ARG A 69 -5.67 14.14 -0.50
C ARG A 69 -4.46 13.30 -0.89
N VAL A 70 -4.56 12.59 -2.00
CA VAL A 70 -3.43 11.84 -2.58
C VAL A 70 -2.50 12.81 -3.28
N ILE A 71 -1.20 12.74 -2.96
CA ILE A 71 -0.18 13.60 -3.56
C ILE A 71 0.66 12.84 -4.58
N ARG A 72 0.99 11.58 -4.28
CA ARG A 72 1.69 10.70 -5.20
C ARG A 72 1.37 9.23 -4.93
N LYS A 73 1.38 8.43 -5.99
CA LYS A 73 1.44 6.96 -5.90
C LYS A 73 2.90 6.54 -5.82
N LEU A 74 3.27 5.85 -4.74
CA LEU A 74 4.63 5.35 -4.53
C LEU A 74 4.78 3.90 -5.02
N SER A 75 3.74 3.10 -4.82
CA SER A 75 3.62 1.75 -5.37
C SER A 75 2.14 1.43 -5.55
N ASP A 76 1.80 0.25 -6.05
CA ASP A 76 0.40 -0.16 -6.18
C ASP A 76 -0.40 -0.09 -4.88
N ASN A 77 0.27 -0.31 -3.75
CA ASN A 77 -0.38 -0.39 -2.46
C ASN A 77 0.00 0.77 -1.53
N VAL A 78 0.86 1.71 -1.96
CA VAL A 78 1.35 2.78 -1.09
C VAL A 78 1.18 4.14 -1.77
N TYR A 79 0.54 5.06 -1.05
CA TYR A 79 0.27 6.42 -1.50
C TYR A 79 0.80 7.41 -0.47
N GLU A 80 1.35 8.53 -0.92
CA GLU A 80 1.62 9.66 -0.03
C GLU A 80 0.41 10.58 0.03
N LEU A 81 0.07 11.01 1.25
CA LEU A 81 -1.13 11.81 1.52
C LEU A 81 -0.79 13.15 2.16
N GLU A 82 -1.69 14.12 2.00
CA GLU A 82 -1.72 15.38 2.77
C GLU A 82 -3.05 15.56 3.49
N SER A 83 -3.01 16.37 4.56
CA SER A 83 -4.20 16.88 5.23
C SER A 83 -5.07 17.62 4.22
N PHE A 84 -6.38 17.38 4.28
CA PHE A 84 -7.33 18.05 3.39
C PHE A 84 -7.40 19.57 3.64
N HIS A 85 -7.25 19.99 4.91
CA HIS A 85 -7.35 21.40 5.31
C HIS A 85 -6.00 22.12 5.21
N ASP A 86 -4.97 21.58 5.86
CA ASP A 86 -3.71 22.32 6.09
C ASP A 86 -2.62 21.98 5.07
N ARG A 87 -2.89 21.08 4.11
CA ARG A 87 -1.93 20.57 3.11
C ARG A 87 -0.63 19.98 3.70
N LYS A 88 -0.60 19.72 5.00
CA LYS A 88 0.52 19.09 5.69
C LYS A 88 0.69 17.64 5.20
N ARG A 89 1.93 17.24 4.88
CA ARG A 89 2.26 15.86 4.52
C ARG A 89 1.94 14.92 5.68
N LEU A 90 1.18 13.87 5.40
CA LEU A 90 0.78 12.82 6.34
C LEU A 90 1.63 11.54 6.19
N GLY A 91 2.62 11.57 5.30
CA GLY A 91 3.51 10.45 4.98
C GLY A 91 2.86 9.41 4.07
N ASN A 92 3.43 8.20 4.11
CA ASN A 92 3.09 7.11 3.21
C ASN A 92 2.08 6.16 3.86
N TRP A 93 1.02 5.84 3.14
CA TRP A 93 -0.12 5.06 3.64
C TRP A 93 -0.42 3.88 2.74
N HIS A 94 -0.66 2.73 3.37
CA HIS A 94 -1.06 1.53 2.66
C HIS A 94 -2.52 1.63 2.22
N ILE A 95 -2.83 1.16 1.02
CA ILE A 95 -4.15 1.26 0.40
C ILE A 95 -5.28 0.63 1.22
N GLN A 96 -4.95 -0.36 2.07
CA GLN A 96 -5.91 -1.00 2.98
C GLN A 96 -6.41 -0.07 4.09
N ASP A 97 -5.64 0.95 4.45
CA ASP A 97 -6.04 1.97 5.44
C ASP A 97 -6.81 3.12 4.79
N LEU A 98 -7.06 3.06 3.48
CA LEU A 98 -7.71 4.11 2.69
C LEU A 98 -9.09 3.67 2.18
N LYS A 99 -9.99 4.64 2.05
CA LYS A 99 -11.31 4.49 1.44
C LYS A 99 -11.55 5.61 0.44
N LYS A 100 -12.33 5.31 -0.61
CA LYS A 100 -12.83 6.32 -1.53
C LYS A 100 -13.84 7.22 -0.79
N ASP A 101 -13.78 8.53 -1.05
CA ASP A 101 -14.79 9.51 -0.59
C ASP A 101 -16.14 9.28 -1.28
#